data_AF-A0A1Q3W1P8-F1
#
_entry.id   AF-A0A1Q3W1P8-F1
#
_cell.length_a   1.000
_cell.length_b   1.000
_cell.length_c   1.000
_cell.angle_alpha   90.00
_cell.angle_beta   90.00
_cell.angle_gamma   90.00
#
_symmetry.space_group_name_H-M   'P 1'
#
loop_
_entity.id
_entity.type
_entity.pdbx_description
1 polymer ?
#
loop_
_entity_poly.entity_id
_entity_poly.type
_entity_poly.pdbx_seq_one_letter_code
_entity_poly.pdbx_strand_id
1 'polypeptide(L)'
;MFMADATAEPRLLKRKVESGTPSVVGIGTRWNKACASIGVPNVRIEIPPGNGFVCIRHGKVIPRHIIFGKGKQCLDTEMDGVQIIYQSRHEFSGMDSMTYTLKFPRGERTFTTRIAVTPTSRRSAGYDEMPHERQKPGPAPECAALVS
;
A
#
# COMPACT_ATOMS: atom_id res chain seq x y z
N MET A 1 12.02 32.81 -9.46
CA MET A 1 10.58 32.65 -9.19
C MET A 1 10.33 31.15 -9.03
N PHE A 2 10.49 30.61 -7.83
CA PHE A 2 10.19 29.21 -7.54
C PHE A 2 8.81 29.17 -6.90
N MET A 3 7.83 28.66 -7.63
CA MET A 3 6.53 28.36 -7.06
C MET A 3 6.71 27.20 -6.10
N ALA A 4 6.47 27.44 -4.82
CA ALA A 4 6.25 26.38 -3.84
C ALA A 4 4.90 25.75 -4.18
N ASP A 5 4.91 24.67 -4.95
CA ASP A 5 3.77 23.78 -5.00
C ASP A 5 3.50 23.28 -3.57
N ALA A 6 2.31 23.57 -3.06
CA ALA A 6 1.86 23.06 -1.80
C ALA A 6 1.73 21.54 -1.90
N THR A 7 2.80 20.80 -1.62
CA THR A 7 2.72 19.36 -1.42
C THR A 7 1.90 19.14 -0.16
N ALA A 8 0.64 18.74 -0.33
CA ALA A 8 -0.17 18.26 0.77
C ALA A 8 0.64 17.24 1.57
N GLU A 9 0.75 17.43 2.89
CA GLU A 9 1.56 16.55 3.72
C GLU A 9 1.11 15.10 3.57
N PRO A 10 2.04 14.15 3.36
CA PRO A 10 1.68 12.74 3.25
C PRO A 10 0.90 12.28 4.47
N ARG A 11 -0.27 11.66 4.25
CA ARG A 11 -1.06 11.15 5.35
C ARG A 11 -0.31 9.99 6.02
N LEU A 12 -0.07 10.12 7.33
CA LEU A 12 0.63 9.10 8.10
C LEU A 12 -0.29 7.92 8.42
N LEU A 13 0.15 6.72 8.07
CA LEU A 13 -0.43 5.44 8.49
C LEU A 13 0.55 4.72 9.42
N LYS A 14 0.02 4.08 10.47
CA LYS A 14 0.78 3.20 11.36
C LYS A 14 0.30 1.77 11.18
N ARG A 15 1.22 0.83 11.00
CA ARG A 15 0.95 -0.60 10.81
C ARG A 15 1.86 -1.42 11.71
N LYS A 16 1.36 -2.58 12.12
CA LYS A 16 2.12 -3.61 12.80
C LYS A 16 1.97 -4.89 11.99
N VAL A 17 3.08 -5.55 11.68
CA VAL A 17 3.13 -6.74 10.82
C VAL A 17 4.13 -7.74 11.38
N GLU A 18 3.95 -9.01 11.02
CA GLU A 18 4.92 -10.06 11.35
C GLU A 18 6.00 -10.14 10.28
N SER A 19 7.23 -10.46 10.70
CA SER A 19 8.38 -10.56 9.81
C SER A 19 8.15 -11.60 8.70
N GLY A 20 8.40 -11.18 7.46
CA GLY A 20 8.30 -12.00 6.26
C GLY A 20 6.91 -12.49 5.90
N THR A 21 5.86 -12.00 6.59
CA THR A 21 4.46 -12.31 6.25
C THR A 21 3.89 -11.22 5.35
N PRO A 22 3.44 -11.54 4.12
CA PRO A 22 2.74 -10.59 3.26
C PRO A 22 1.52 -10.00 3.97
N SER A 23 1.53 -8.69 4.18
CA SER A 23 0.56 -7.98 5.02
C SER A 23 -0.03 -6.78 4.28
N VAL A 24 -1.35 -6.64 4.28
CA VAL A 24 -2.02 -5.47 3.69
C VAL A 24 -1.78 -4.25 4.58
N VAL A 25 -1.06 -3.25 4.05
CA VAL A 25 -0.72 -2.02 4.78
C VAL A 25 -1.51 -0.81 4.29
N GLY A 26 -2.11 -0.90 3.11
CA GLY A 26 -2.99 0.12 2.54
C GLY A 26 -4.00 -0.49 1.58
N ILE A 27 -5.04 0.29 1.27
CA ILE A 27 -6.03 -0.05 0.24
C ILE A 27 -6.37 1.20 -0.57
N GLY A 28 -6.84 1.01 -1.80
CA GLY A 28 -7.38 2.08 -2.64
C GLY A 28 -8.59 1.59 -3.42
N THR A 29 -9.66 2.37 -3.44
CA THR A 29 -10.84 2.11 -4.27
C THR A 29 -11.59 3.42 -4.54
N ARG A 30 -12.43 3.43 -5.58
CA ARG A 30 -13.28 4.55 -5.96
C ARG A 30 -14.68 4.03 -6.23
N TRP A 31 -15.68 4.70 -5.69
CA TRP A 31 -17.08 4.28 -5.79
C TRP A 31 -18.02 5.40 -6.20
N ASN A 32 -19.22 5.01 -6.64
CA ASN A 32 -20.34 5.91 -6.90
C ASN A 32 -21.33 5.97 -5.72
N LYS A 33 -22.45 6.70 -5.88
CA LYS A 33 -23.47 6.84 -4.82
C LYS A 33 -24.15 5.53 -4.43
N ALA A 34 -24.16 4.53 -5.31
CA ALA A 34 -24.68 3.18 -5.06
C ALA A 34 -23.63 2.25 -4.42
N CYS A 35 -22.50 2.80 -3.98
CA CYS A 35 -21.38 2.05 -3.39
C CYS A 35 -20.78 0.99 -4.32
N ALA A 36 -21.03 1.09 -5.63
CA ALA A 36 -20.39 0.26 -6.63
C ALA A 36 -19.03 0.85 -7.02
N SER A 37 -18.03 -0.01 -7.21
CA SER A 37 -16.71 0.40 -7.69
C SER A 37 -16.81 0.99 -9.09
N ILE A 38 -16.13 2.10 -9.33
CA ILE A 38 -16.07 2.82 -10.61
C ILE A 38 -14.63 3.05 -11.07
N GLY A 39 -13.73 2.19 -10.61
CA GLY A 39 -12.32 2.18 -10.98
C GLY A 39 -11.40 1.95 -9.79
N VAL A 40 -10.25 1.36 -10.09
CA VAL A 40 -9.20 1.10 -9.12
C VAL A 40 -8.08 2.14 -9.34
N PRO A 41 -7.61 2.83 -8.28
CA PRO A 41 -6.51 3.78 -8.43
C PRO A 41 -5.20 3.06 -8.77
N ASN A 42 -4.35 3.72 -9.57
CA ASN A 42 -2.98 3.27 -9.76
C ASN A 42 -2.17 3.58 -8.49
N VAL A 43 -1.21 2.72 -8.16
CA VAL A 43 -0.31 2.91 -7.02
C VAL A 43 1.09 3.19 -7.53
N ARG A 44 1.68 4.29 -7.08
CA ARG A 44 3.08 4.63 -7.32
C ARG A 44 3.84 4.64 -6.00
N ILE A 45 4.96 3.94 -5.94
CA ILE A 45 5.89 3.96 -4.82
C ILE A 45 6.83 5.15 -5.04
N GLU A 46 6.83 6.11 -4.12
CA GLU A 46 7.72 7.27 -4.15
C GLU A 46 8.99 6.99 -3.35
N ILE A 47 8.83 6.41 -2.16
CA ILE A 47 9.93 5.97 -1.30
C ILE A 47 9.66 4.50 -0.92
N PRO A 48 10.44 3.55 -1.44
CA PRO A 48 10.29 2.14 -1.11
C PRO A 48 10.72 1.85 0.33
N PRO A 49 10.24 0.75 0.94
CA PRO A 49 10.73 0.28 2.23
C PRO A 49 12.24 0.02 2.21
N GLY A 50 12.92 0.25 3.33
CA GLY A 50 14.34 -0.03 3.49
C GLY A 50 14.62 -1.52 3.75
N ASN A 51 13.69 -2.21 4.41
CA ASN A 51 13.87 -3.58 4.92
C ASN A 51 12.75 -4.52 4.47
N GLY A 52 12.13 -4.24 3.33
CA GLY A 52 11.07 -5.05 2.76
C GLY A 52 10.83 -4.77 1.29
N PHE A 53 9.67 -5.21 0.81
CA PHE A 53 9.18 -4.98 -0.53
C PHE A 53 7.70 -4.64 -0.48
N VAL A 54 7.24 -3.86 -1.45
CA VAL A 54 5.83 -3.54 -1.62
C VAL A 54 5.36 -3.99 -3.00
N CYS A 55 4.23 -4.68 -3.02
CA CYS A 55 3.52 -5.00 -4.24
C CYS A 55 2.04 -4.65 -4.10
N ILE A 56 1.31 -4.73 -5.19
CA ILE A 56 -0.14 -4.56 -5.22
C ILE A 56 -0.83 -5.84 -5.63
N ARG A 57 -2.08 -5.96 -5.18
CA ARG A 57 -3.00 -6.99 -5.63
C ARG A 57 -4.38 -6.38 -5.85
N HIS A 58 -4.92 -6.56 -7.04
CA HIS A 58 -6.31 -6.25 -7.32
C HIS A 58 -7.26 -7.24 -6.65
N GLY A 59 -8.36 -6.74 -6.10
CA GLY A 59 -9.35 -7.60 -5.45
C GLY A 59 -10.34 -6.82 -4.61
N LYS A 60 -11.01 -7.53 -3.70
CA LYS A 60 -11.98 -6.93 -2.78
C LYS A 60 -11.29 -6.16 -1.66
N VAL A 61 -11.81 -4.97 -1.36
CA VAL A 61 -11.36 -4.11 -0.27
C VAL A 61 -12.55 -3.52 0.46
N ILE A 62 -12.33 -3.17 1.73
CA ILE A 62 -13.34 -2.53 2.59
C ILE A 62 -12.80 -1.15 3.00
N PRO A 63 -13.26 -0.05 2.39
CA PRO A 63 -12.80 1.29 2.71
C PRO A 63 -13.29 1.71 4.10
N ARG A 64 -12.38 2.20 4.94
CA ARG A 64 -12.69 2.75 6.28
C ARG A 64 -12.57 4.26 6.38
N HIS A 65 -11.99 4.89 5.37
CA HIS A 65 -11.75 6.33 5.35
C HIS A 65 -12.01 6.92 3.98
N ILE A 66 -12.61 8.11 3.95
CA ILE A 66 -12.74 8.92 2.75
C ILE A 66 -11.43 9.66 2.50
N ILE A 67 -10.90 9.52 1.29
CA ILE A 67 -9.74 10.28 0.83
C ILE A 67 -10.18 11.48 -0.02
N PHE A 68 -11.21 11.27 -0.87
CA PHE A 68 -11.80 12.26 -1.76
C PHE A 68 -13.32 12.20 -1.76
N GLY A 69 -13.96 13.36 -1.97
CA GLY A 69 -15.40 13.45 -2.17
C GLY A 69 -16.21 13.28 -0.89
N LYS A 70 -17.47 12.89 -1.06
CA LYS A 70 -18.46 12.68 0.00
C LYS A 70 -19.13 11.34 -0.26
N GLY A 71 -19.25 10.49 0.75
CA GLY A 71 -19.77 9.13 0.55
C GLY A 71 -19.56 8.21 1.74
N LYS A 72 -19.74 8.73 2.96
CA LYS A 72 -19.49 7.98 4.20
C LYS A 72 -20.38 6.73 4.33
N GLN A 73 -21.54 6.72 3.68
CA GLN A 73 -22.45 5.58 3.68
C GLN A 73 -21.91 4.34 2.98
N CYS A 74 -20.84 4.47 2.18
CA CYS A 74 -20.19 3.34 1.50
C CYS A 74 -18.96 2.81 2.24
N LEU A 75 -18.63 3.39 3.40
CA LEU A 75 -17.60 2.82 4.27
C LEU A 75 -18.08 1.46 4.78
N ASP A 76 -17.12 0.59 5.09
CA ASP A 76 -17.37 -0.77 5.56
C ASP A 76 -18.15 -1.67 4.58
N THR A 77 -18.36 -1.23 3.34
CA THR A 77 -18.92 -2.01 2.25
C THR A 77 -17.80 -2.59 1.38
N GLU A 78 -17.85 -3.90 1.13
CA GLU A 78 -16.86 -4.55 0.26
C GLU A 78 -17.06 -4.13 -1.21
N MET A 79 -15.97 -3.80 -1.90
CA MET A 79 -15.97 -3.41 -3.31
C MET A 79 -14.63 -3.71 -3.98
N ASP A 80 -14.59 -3.67 -5.31
CA ASP A 80 -13.34 -3.83 -6.06
C ASP A 80 -12.39 -2.66 -5.82
N GLY A 81 -11.12 -2.99 -5.62
CA GLY A 81 -10.05 -2.05 -5.35
C GLY A 81 -8.66 -2.69 -5.51
N VAL A 82 -7.68 -2.03 -4.92
CA VAL A 82 -6.29 -2.47 -4.84
C VAL A 82 -5.87 -2.57 -3.39
N GLN A 83 -5.18 -3.66 -3.06
CA GLN A 83 -4.51 -3.86 -1.79
C GLN A 83 -3.02 -3.54 -1.97
N ILE A 84 -2.46 -2.74 -1.08
CA ILE A 84 -1.02 -2.46 -1.02
C ILE A 84 -0.45 -3.40 0.04
N ILE A 85 0.39 -4.34 -0.41
CA ILE A 85 0.92 -5.43 0.39
C ILE A 85 2.40 -5.16 0.65
N TYR A 86 2.78 -5.27 1.91
CA TYR A 86 4.17 -5.19 2.35
C TYR A 86 4.62 -6.55 2.87
N GLN A 87 5.86 -6.91 2.58
CA GLN A 87 6.55 -8.04 3.18
C GLN A 87 7.95 -7.58 3.58
N SER A 88 8.33 -7.78 4.84
CA SER A 88 9.71 -7.51 5.25
C SER A 88 10.66 -8.57 4.71
N ARG A 89 11.95 -8.26 4.70
CA ARG A 89 13.00 -9.27 4.56
C ARG A 89 12.92 -10.27 5.71
N HIS A 90 13.39 -11.49 5.45
CA HIS A 90 13.48 -12.57 6.44
C HIS A 90 14.19 -12.10 7.72
N GLU A 91 13.64 -12.48 8.88
CA GLU A 91 14.16 -12.17 10.22
C GLU A 91 14.30 -10.67 10.55
N PHE A 92 13.92 -9.76 9.64
CA PHE A 92 13.92 -8.35 9.96
C PHE A 92 12.87 -8.09 11.04
N SER A 93 13.29 -7.39 12.09
CA SER A 93 12.40 -6.86 13.12
C SER A 93 12.85 -5.43 13.46
N GLY A 94 11.89 -4.58 13.80
CA GLY A 94 12.12 -3.15 13.99
C GLY A 94 11.19 -2.30 13.14
N MET A 95 11.62 -1.07 12.85
CA MET A 95 10.80 -0.11 12.12
C MET A 95 11.19 -0.06 10.64
N ASP A 96 10.20 -0.06 9.76
CA ASP A 96 10.34 0.28 8.36
C ASP A 96 9.36 1.40 7.99
N SER A 97 9.58 2.02 6.83
CA SER A 97 8.67 3.03 6.32
C SER A 97 8.67 3.08 4.81
N MET A 98 7.51 3.41 4.24
CA MET A 98 7.34 3.58 2.81
C MET A 98 6.45 4.79 2.53
N THR A 99 6.63 5.41 1.37
CA THR A 99 5.76 6.47 0.86
C THR A 99 5.22 6.07 -0.49
N TYR A 100 3.89 6.12 -0.65
CA TYR A 100 3.21 5.79 -1.90
C TYR A 100 2.11 6.79 -2.22
N THR A 101 1.83 6.95 -3.50
CA THR A 101 0.79 7.82 -4.03
C THR A 101 -0.30 6.97 -4.68
N LEU A 102 -1.54 7.16 -4.26
CA LEU A 102 -2.72 6.68 -4.97
C LEU A 102 -3.12 7.69 -6.03
N LYS A 103 -3.09 7.30 -7.29
CA LYS A 103 -3.47 8.12 -8.44
C LYS A 103 -4.88 7.76 -8.90
N PHE A 104 -5.78 8.72 -8.76
CA PHE A 104 -7.15 8.64 -9.26
C PHE A 104 -7.30 9.53 -10.49
N PRO A 105 -8.33 9.30 -11.34
CA PRO A 105 -8.56 10.14 -12.52
C PRO A 105 -8.75 11.64 -12.24
N ARG A 106 -9.13 12.03 -11.02
CA ARG A 106 -9.42 13.42 -10.64
C ARG A 106 -8.50 13.97 -9.54
N GLY A 107 -7.38 13.30 -9.27
CA GLY A 107 -6.41 13.75 -8.28
C GLY A 107 -5.63 12.60 -7.66
N GLU A 108 -4.63 12.95 -6.86
CA GLU A 108 -3.75 11.99 -6.22
C GLU A 108 -3.55 12.29 -4.74
N ARG A 109 -3.22 11.24 -3.97
CA ARG A 109 -3.02 11.31 -2.53
C ARG A 109 -1.84 10.48 -2.11
N THR A 110 -0.89 11.13 -1.46
CA THR A 110 0.32 10.52 -0.93
C THR A 110 0.14 10.10 0.52
N PHE A 111 0.63 8.91 0.84
CA PHE A 111 0.61 8.31 2.16
C PHE A 111 2.03 7.93 2.55
N THR A 112 2.40 8.22 3.80
CA THR A 112 3.59 7.65 4.42
C THR A 112 3.14 6.61 5.43
N THR A 113 3.59 5.37 5.26
CA THR A 113 3.25 4.26 6.17
C THR A 113 4.47 3.92 7.00
N ARG A 114 4.36 4.06 8.33
CA ARG A 114 5.32 3.54 9.30
C ARG A 114 4.89 2.14 9.73
N ILE A 115 5.81 1.19 9.63
CA ILE A 115 5.56 -0.23 9.81
C ILE A 115 6.42 -0.72 10.96
N ALA A 116 5.79 -1.18 12.03
CA ALA A 116 6.46 -1.91 13.11
C ALA A 116 6.45 -3.40 12.77
N VAL A 117 7.62 -3.96 12.49
CA VAL A 117 7.81 -5.37 12.17
C VAL A 117 8.17 -6.12 13.44
N THR A 118 7.34 -7.08 13.82
CA THR A 118 7.62 -7.98 14.95
C THR A 118 8.23 -9.29 14.47
N PRO A 119 9.11 -9.92 15.26
CA PRO A 119 9.61 -11.26 14.96
C PRO A 119 8.47 -12.25 14.74
N THR A 120 8.66 -13.18 13.81
CA THR A 120 7.76 -14.33 13.64
C THR A 120 8.31 -15.52 14.43
N SER A 121 7.43 -16.35 15.00
CA SER A 121 7.82 -17.64 15.57
C SER A 121 7.79 -18.77 14.54
N ARG A 122 7.31 -18.50 13.32
CA ARG A 122 7.22 -19.46 12.21
C ARG A 122 8.19 -19.10 11.10
N ARG A 123 8.95 -20.09 10.64
CA ARG A 123 9.64 -20.07 9.35
C ARG A 123 8.58 -19.95 8.25
N SER A 124 8.42 -18.76 7.68
CA SER A 124 7.45 -18.51 6.60
C SER A 124 7.86 -19.30 5.34
N ALA A 125 6.93 -19.98 4.68
CA ALA A 125 7.22 -20.85 3.52
C ALA A 125 7.27 -20.11 2.16
N GLY A 126 7.38 -18.77 2.16
CA GLY A 126 7.26 -17.93 0.95
C GLY A 126 8.50 -17.09 0.66
N TYR A 127 9.69 -17.59 1.00
CA TYR A 127 10.95 -16.83 0.91
C TYR A 127 11.72 -17.01 -0.40
N ASP A 128 11.35 -17.95 -1.27
CA ASP A 128 12.24 -18.32 -2.38
C ASP A 128 12.35 -17.28 -3.51
N GLU A 129 11.63 -16.16 -3.45
CA GLU A 129 11.61 -15.22 -4.57
C GLU A 129 11.41 -13.74 -4.21
N MET A 130 11.99 -13.28 -3.10
CA MET A 130 12.11 -11.83 -2.89
C MET A 130 13.40 -11.32 -3.50
N PRO A 131 13.36 -10.30 -4.38
CA PRO A 131 14.57 -9.67 -4.89
C PRO A 131 15.42 -9.15 -3.72
N HIS A 132 16.68 -9.60 -3.63
CA HIS A 132 17.64 -9.08 -2.65
C HIS A 132 18.00 -7.61 -2.92
N GLU A 133 17.80 -7.14 -4.16
CA GLU A 133 17.99 -5.75 -4.53
C GLU A 133 16.92 -4.86 -3.89
N ARG A 134 17.31 -3.62 -3.54
CA ARG A 134 16.35 -2.66 -3.05
C ARG A 134 15.34 -2.36 -4.14
N GLN A 135 14.06 -2.38 -3.77
CA GLN A 135 13.00 -1.90 -4.64
C GLN A 135 13.28 -0.45 -5.05
N LYS A 136 13.04 -0.13 -6.32
CA LYS A 136 13.19 1.23 -6.86
C LYS A 136 11.84 1.95 -6.83
N PRO A 137 11.82 3.29 -6.68
CA PRO A 137 10.60 4.07 -6.87
C PRO A 137 9.99 3.84 -8.27
N GLY A 138 8.68 3.92 -8.39
CA GLY A 138 7.99 3.66 -9.66
C GLY A 138 6.56 3.16 -9.48
N PRO A 139 5.89 2.74 -10.57
CA PRO A 139 4.64 1.99 -10.47
C PRO A 139 4.81 0.79 -9.55
N ALA A 140 3.86 0.57 -8.64
CA ALA A 140 3.91 -0.60 -7.76
C ALA A 140 3.74 -1.88 -8.61
N PRO A 141 4.60 -2.89 -8.45
CA PRO A 141 4.47 -4.15 -9.18
C PRO A 141 3.32 -5.00 -8.62
N GLU A 142 2.73 -5.86 -9.45
CA GLU A 142 1.78 -6.88 -8.98
C GLU A 142 2.50 -7.93 -8.13
N CYS A 143 1.85 -8.40 -7.06
CA CYS A 143 2.44 -9.43 -6.18
C CYS A 143 2.66 -10.78 -6.89
N ALA A 144 2.01 -11.02 -8.02
CA ALA A 144 2.22 -12.20 -8.86
C ALA A 144 3.55 -12.17 -9.64
N ALA A 145 4.29 -11.05 -9.64
CA ALA A 145 5.63 -10.96 -10.21
C ALA A 145 6.75 -11.44 -9.24
N LEU A 146 6.37 -12.10 -8.14
CA LEU A 146 7.27 -12.73 -7.15
C LEU A 146 7.14 -14.27 -7.17
N VAL A 147 6.68 -14.82 -8.31
CA VAL A 147 6.58 -16.26 -8.59
C VAL A 147 7.02 -16.52 -10.03
N SER A 148 8.29 -16.80 -10.25
CA SER A 148 8.96 -17.22 -11.48
C SER A 148 10.30 -17.91 -11.16
#